data_AF-A0AA37GMW3-F1
#
_entry.id   AF-A0AA37GMW3-F1
#
_cell.length_a   1.000
_cell.length_b   1.000
_cell.length_c   1.000
_cell.angle_alpha   90.00
_cell.angle_beta   90.00
_cell.angle_gamma   90.00
#
_symmetry.space_group_name_H-M   'P 1'
#
loop_
_entity.id
_entity.type
_entity.pdbx_description
1 polymer ?
#
loop_
_entity_poly.entity_id
_entity_poly.type
_entity_poly.pdbx_seq_one_letter_code
_entity_poly.pdbx_strand_id
1 'polypeptide(L)'
;MDEYTEEDKRRLAEAHDFFKTGFGYSVMHQTKPGTIGLAIASNPLSLLAWVGEKFRDWTDSPLPLTTILTNVTLYWLTDTYPRCIYSNRFPSNVPLPDNKPFGVSNFPHELVPAPKAWVEKTFPNLVFYKDYERGGHFPALEEPEAMLDGLEEFIAKVKLATRDEPVGNGS
;
A
#
# COMPACT_ATOMS: atom_id res chain seq x y z
N MET A 1 -18.22 19.28 -0.57
CA MET A 1 -17.52 19.20 0.73
C MET A 1 -18.26 18.30 1.72
N ASP A 2 -19.50 17.89 1.40
CA ASP A 2 -20.34 16.93 2.17
C ASP A 2 -20.17 15.45 1.77
N GLU A 3 -19.15 15.13 0.96
CA GLU A 3 -18.97 13.79 0.37
C GLU A 3 -18.07 12.87 1.21
N TYR A 4 -17.33 13.44 2.17
CA TYR A 4 -16.39 12.73 3.03
C TYR A 4 -16.89 12.72 4.47
N THR A 5 -16.81 11.56 5.11
CA THR A 5 -17.09 11.42 6.54
C THR A 5 -16.07 12.18 7.38
N GLU A 6 -16.35 12.42 8.65
CA GLU A 6 -15.36 13.03 9.56
C GLU A 6 -14.09 12.17 9.70
N GLU A 7 -14.26 10.85 9.61
CA GLU A 7 -13.14 9.91 9.62
C GLU A 7 -12.29 10.02 8.34
N ASP A 8 -12.92 10.14 7.16
CA ASP A 8 -12.20 10.40 5.91
C ASP A 8 -11.39 11.70 5.99
N LYS A 9 -11.98 12.76 6.56
CA LYS A 9 -11.29 14.05 6.74
C LYS A 9 -10.09 13.93 7.67
N ARG A 10 -10.23 13.19 8.78
CA ARG A 10 -9.12 12.90 9.70
C ARG A 10 -7.98 12.18 8.99
N ARG A 11 -8.27 11.09 8.28
CA ARG A 11 -7.26 10.29 7.56
C ARG A 11 -6.60 11.10 6.43
N LEU A 12 -7.36 11.90 5.71
CA LEU A 12 -6.80 12.80 4.67
C LEU A 12 -5.86 13.86 5.26
N ALA A 13 -6.15 14.36 6.46
CA ALA A 13 -5.25 15.27 7.16
C ALA A 13 -3.93 14.58 7.57
N GLU A 14 -4.01 13.34 8.06
CA GLU A 14 -2.83 12.52 8.38
C GLU A 14 -1.97 12.23 7.15
N ALA A 15 -2.60 11.89 6.03
CA ALA A 15 -1.91 11.72 4.75
C ALA A 15 -1.20 13.00 4.31
N HIS A 16 -1.83 14.16 4.48
CA HIS A 16 -1.22 15.45 4.18
C HIS A 16 -0.02 15.75 5.09
N ASP A 17 -0.06 15.37 6.36
CA ASP A 17 1.08 15.49 7.26
C ASP A 17 2.21 14.51 6.87
N PHE A 18 1.88 13.28 6.48
CA PHE A 18 2.85 12.34 5.90
C PHE A 18 3.57 12.92 4.68
N PHE A 19 2.87 13.60 3.76
CA PHE A 19 3.50 14.25 2.61
C PHE A 19 4.45 15.39 3.01
N LYS A 20 4.23 16.05 4.14
CA LYS A 20 5.10 17.11 4.65
C LYS A 20 6.34 16.58 5.37
N THR A 21 6.19 15.56 6.21
CA THR A 21 7.23 15.14 7.15
C THR A 21 7.76 13.73 6.89
N GLY A 22 6.91 12.81 6.43
CA GLY A 22 7.26 11.40 6.21
C GLY A 22 7.77 11.06 4.82
N PHE A 23 7.59 11.95 3.83
CA PHE A 23 7.84 11.66 2.41
C PHE A 23 9.31 11.78 1.97
N GLY A 24 10.22 12.22 2.84
CA GLY A 24 11.63 12.47 2.50
C GLY A 24 12.36 11.25 1.93
N TYR A 25 12.04 10.04 2.42
CA TYR A 25 12.62 8.80 1.89
C TYR A 25 12.31 8.62 0.40
N SER A 26 11.06 8.92 0.00
CA SER A 26 10.57 8.77 -1.37
C SER A 26 11.27 9.77 -2.29
N VAL A 27 11.43 11.03 -1.86
CA VAL A 27 12.16 12.05 -2.62
C VAL A 27 13.60 11.59 -2.91
N MET A 28 14.28 11.00 -1.92
CA MET A 28 15.64 10.47 -2.11
C MET A 28 15.67 9.28 -3.08
N HIS A 29 14.72 8.34 -2.96
CA HIS A 29 14.62 7.20 -3.87
C HIS A 29 14.34 7.65 -5.33
N GLN A 30 13.50 8.66 -5.52
CA GLN A 30 13.15 9.20 -6.85
C GLN A 30 14.34 9.95 -7.48
N THR A 31 15.01 10.81 -6.70
CA THR A 31 15.97 11.77 -7.25
C THR A 31 17.41 11.26 -7.25
N LYS A 32 17.82 10.53 -6.21
CA LYS A 32 19.21 10.11 -5.95
C LYS A 32 19.33 8.61 -5.54
N PRO A 33 18.69 7.65 -6.22
CA PRO A 33 18.69 6.24 -5.81
C PRO A 33 20.09 5.62 -5.76
N GLY A 34 20.98 5.96 -6.69
CA GLY A 34 22.35 5.44 -6.67
C GLY A 34 23.13 5.90 -5.43
N THR A 35 22.94 7.17 -5.02
CA THR A 35 23.60 7.71 -3.83
C THR A 35 23.05 7.10 -2.55
N ILE A 36 21.72 7.14 -2.37
CA ILE A 36 21.10 6.61 -1.14
C ILE A 36 21.22 5.08 -1.08
N GLY A 37 21.13 4.38 -2.21
CA GLY A 37 21.35 2.94 -2.32
C GLY A 37 22.72 2.52 -1.77
N LEU A 38 23.79 3.15 -2.25
CA LEU A 38 25.15 2.89 -1.76
C LEU A 38 25.33 3.28 -0.29
N ALA A 39 24.79 4.43 0.13
CA ALA A 39 24.93 4.89 1.51
C ALA A 39 24.26 3.93 2.50
N ILE A 40 23.01 3.53 2.24
CA ILE A 40 22.24 2.66 3.14
C ILE A 40 22.74 1.21 3.11
N ALA A 41 23.17 0.69 1.94
CA ALA A 41 23.71 -0.66 1.83
C ALA A 41 25.15 -0.80 2.36
N SER A 42 25.82 0.30 2.73
CA SER A 42 27.19 0.24 3.26
C SER A 42 27.29 -0.40 4.66
N ASN A 43 26.19 -0.42 5.42
CA ASN A 43 26.17 -0.88 6.81
C ASN A 43 24.78 -1.44 7.18
N PRO A 44 24.69 -2.65 7.78
CA PRO A 44 23.39 -3.23 8.16
C PRO A 44 22.62 -2.38 9.17
N LEU A 45 23.29 -1.57 10.00
CA LEU A 45 22.64 -0.62 10.91
C LEU A 45 22.02 0.56 10.15
N SER A 46 22.65 1.04 9.08
CA SER A 46 22.06 2.08 8.22
C SER A 46 20.81 1.57 7.51
N LEU A 47 20.85 0.33 7.01
CA LEU A 47 19.69 -0.35 6.44
C LEU A 47 18.58 -0.55 7.47
N LEU A 48 18.92 -1.03 8.68
CA LEU A 48 17.96 -1.19 9.78
C LEU A 48 17.32 0.14 10.18
N ALA A 49 18.10 1.21 10.32
CA ALA A 49 17.55 2.52 10.66
C ALA A 49 16.59 3.02 9.57
N TRP A 50 16.98 2.92 8.30
CA TRP A 50 16.21 3.45 7.17
C TRP A 50 14.91 2.67 6.90
N VAL A 51 14.98 1.34 6.93
CA VAL A 51 13.82 0.47 6.67
C VAL A 51 12.99 0.26 7.93
N GLY A 52 13.64 0.10 9.09
CA GLY A 52 12.99 -0.15 10.37
C GLY A 52 12.14 1.02 10.85
N GLU A 53 12.51 2.27 10.55
CA GLU A 53 11.65 3.44 10.80
C GLU A 53 10.27 3.25 10.14
N LYS A 54 10.21 2.67 8.93
CA LYS A 54 8.95 2.51 8.20
C LYS A 54 8.07 1.43 8.82
N PHE A 55 8.67 0.31 9.24
CA PHE A 55 7.94 -0.71 9.99
C PHE A 55 7.44 -0.23 11.36
N ARG A 56 8.09 0.77 11.96
CA ARG A 56 7.65 1.36 13.22
C ARG A 56 6.53 2.38 13.01
N ASP A 57 6.68 3.24 12.01
CA ASP A 57 5.83 4.43 11.86
C ASP A 57 4.59 4.17 10.99
N TRP A 58 4.61 3.14 10.14
CA TRP A 58 3.52 2.87 9.18
C TRP A 58 2.58 1.73 9.62
N THR A 59 2.81 1.15 10.79
CA THR A 59 1.95 0.12 11.39
C THR A 59 1.03 0.75 12.41
N ASP A 60 -0.18 0.24 12.52
CA ASP A 60 -1.14 0.58 13.58
C ASP A 60 -0.62 0.12 14.95
N SER A 61 -0.19 -1.14 15.04
CA SER A 61 0.37 -1.73 16.26
C SER A 61 1.84 -2.12 16.10
N PRO A 62 2.68 -1.96 17.15
CA PRO A 62 4.10 -2.30 17.06
C PRO A 62 4.34 -3.76 16.68
N LEU A 63 5.06 -3.97 15.57
CA LEU A 63 5.49 -5.31 15.18
C LEU A 63 6.56 -5.86 16.14
N PRO A 64 6.64 -7.19 16.33
CA PRO A 64 7.77 -7.80 17.01
C PRO A 64 9.10 -7.37 16.38
N LEU A 65 10.08 -7.02 17.21
CA LEU A 65 11.42 -6.63 16.71
C LEU A 65 12.02 -7.72 15.81
N THR A 66 11.75 -8.99 16.11
CA THR A 66 12.17 -10.12 15.28
C THR A 66 11.60 -10.07 13.86
N THR A 67 10.37 -9.58 13.66
CA THR A 67 9.75 -9.39 12.33
C THR A 67 10.50 -8.32 11.54
N ILE A 68 10.83 -7.19 12.18
CA ILE A 68 11.59 -6.10 11.57
C ILE A 68 12.99 -6.58 11.20
N LEU A 69 13.69 -7.22 12.15
CA LEU A 69 15.03 -7.76 11.92
C LEU A 69 15.04 -8.84 10.83
N THR A 70 14.02 -9.69 10.75
CA THR A 70 13.91 -10.71 9.69
C THR A 70 13.80 -10.05 8.32
N ASN A 71 12.92 -9.06 8.15
CA ASN A 71 12.77 -8.34 6.89
C ASN A 71 14.05 -7.58 6.50
N VAL A 72 14.65 -6.85 7.43
CA VAL A 72 15.88 -6.09 7.19
C VAL A 72 17.05 -7.02 6.87
N THR A 73 17.18 -8.14 7.58
CA THR A 73 18.21 -9.15 7.31
C THR A 73 18.03 -9.78 5.93
N LEU A 74 16.79 -10.05 5.52
CA LEU A 74 16.50 -10.51 4.16
C LEU A 74 16.96 -9.47 3.13
N TYR A 75 16.62 -8.19 3.31
CA TYR A 75 17.09 -7.11 2.43
C TYR A 75 18.62 -7.04 2.33
N TRP A 76 19.30 -7.21 3.47
CA TRP A 76 20.76 -7.20 3.58
C TRP A 76 21.39 -8.36 2.82
N LEU A 77 20.97 -9.59 3.13
CA LEU A 77 21.59 -10.81 2.57
C LEU A 77 21.38 -10.96 1.07
N THR A 78 20.39 -10.27 0.50
CA THR A 78 20.08 -10.33 -0.92
C THR A 78 20.41 -9.02 -1.66
N ASP A 79 21.09 -8.07 -1.04
CA ASP A 79 21.40 -6.75 -1.63
C ASP A 79 20.16 -6.07 -2.27
N THR A 80 19.00 -6.19 -1.62
CA THR A 80 17.72 -5.76 -2.23
C THR A 80 17.60 -4.24 -2.29
N TYR A 81 17.99 -3.53 -1.24
CA TYR A 81 17.70 -2.10 -1.10
C TYR A 81 18.23 -1.25 -2.27
N PRO A 82 19.51 -1.35 -2.69
CA PRO A 82 20.00 -0.54 -3.82
C PRO A 82 19.33 -0.86 -5.15
N ARG A 83 18.70 -2.04 -5.29
CA ARG A 83 18.09 -2.50 -6.54
C ARG A 83 16.61 -2.13 -6.61
N CYS A 84 15.86 -2.30 -5.52
CA CYS A 84 14.40 -2.12 -5.52
C CYS A 84 13.97 -0.65 -5.59
N ILE A 85 14.81 0.31 -5.21
CA ILE A 85 14.44 1.73 -5.19
C ILE A 85 14.57 2.44 -6.55
N TYR A 86 15.25 1.84 -7.54
CA TYR A 86 15.45 2.48 -8.85
C TYR A 86 14.16 2.66 -9.65
N SER A 87 13.18 1.78 -9.44
CA SER A 87 11.85 1.93 -10.07
C SER A 87 11.17 3.24 -9.67
N ASN A 88 11.49 3.77 -8.49
CA ASN A 88 10.86 4.99 -7.99
C ASN A 88 11.26 6.22 -8.81
N ARG A 89 12.37 6.21 -9.58
CA ARG A 89 12.76 7.35 -10.43
C ARG A 89 11.72 7.71 -11.48
N PHE A 90 10.96 6.71 -11.90
CA PHE A 90 9.94 6.84 -12.92
C PHE A 90 8.62 6.65 -12.19
N PRO A 91 8.00 7.72 -11.65
CA PRO A 91 6.66 7.59 -11.08
C PRO A 91 5.80 6.92 -12.15
N SER A 92 5.40 5.69 -11.86
CA SER A 92 4.59 4.91 -12.77
C SER A 92 3.27 5.65 -12.92
N ASN A 93 2.98 6.14 -14.13
CA ASN A 93 1.61 6.35 -14.54
C ASN A 93 0.99 4.94 -14.60
N VAL A 94 0.57 4.42 -13.44
CA VAL A 94 -0.20 3.18 -13.40
C VAL A 94 -1.47 3.49 -14.18
N PRO A 95 -1.66 2.95 -15.39
CA PRO A 95 -2.89 3.19 -16.10
C PRO A 95 -4.02 2.67 -15.23
N LEU A 96 -5.13 3.42 -15.17
CA LEU A 96 -6.32 2.91 -14.52
C LEU A 96 -6.63 1.52 -15.12
N PRO A 97 -7.06 0.54 -14.30
CA PRO A 97 -7.41 -0.78 -14.81
C PRO A 97 -8.34 -0.65 -16.00
N ASP A 98 -8.14 -1.46 -17.06
CA ASP A 98 -8.94 -1.48 -18.30
C ASP A 98 -10.40 -1.91 -18.03
N ASN A 99 -11.13 -1.13 -17.24
CA ASN A 99 -12.48 -1.39 -16.73
C ASN A 99 -12.68 -2.79 -16.12
N LYS A 100 -11.60 -3.45 -15.66
CA LYS A 100 -11.66 -4.75 -14.98
C LYS A 100 -12.26 -4.61 -13.57
N PRO A 101 -12.86 -5.67 -13.01
CA PRO A 101 -13.35 -5.64 -11.64
C PRO A 101 -12.26 -5.20 -10.66
N PHE A 102 -12.55 -4.17 -9.88
CA PHE A 102 -11.62 -3.53 -8.96
C PHE A 102 -12.13 -3.63 -7.51
N GLY A 103 -11.21 -3.80 -6.57
CA GLY A 103 -11.51 -3.95 -5.15
C GLY A 103 -10.56 -3.14 -4.28
N VAL A 104 -11.07 -2.53 -3.22
CA VAL A 104 -10.28 -1.79 -2.23
C VAL A 104 -10.53 -2.32 -0.82
N SER A 105 -9.43 -2.60 -0.11
CA SER A 105 -9.41 -2.83 1.33
C SER A 105 -8.79 -1.60 2.00
N ASN A 106 -9.58 -0.78 2.69
CA ASN A 106 -9.18 0.51 3.23
C ASN A 106 -8.90 0.40 4.74
N PHE A 107 -7.61 0.28 5.07
CA PHE A 107 -7.12 0.16 6.46
C PHE A 107 -6.93 1.55 7.09
N PRO A 108 -7.22 1.71 8.40
CA PRO A 108 -7.32 3.02 9.05
C PRO A 108 -6.00 3.80 9.15
N HIS A 109 -4.85 3.10 9.20
CA HIS A 109 -3.52 3.70 9.33
C HIS A 109 -2.67 3.60 8.06
N GLU A 110 -3.32 3.44 6.89
CA GLU A 110 -2.65 3.54 5.59
C GLU A 110 -2.18 4.99 5.34
N LEU A 111 -0.99 5.14 4.73
CA LEU A 111 -0.33 6.42 4.49
C LEU A 111 -1.11 7.33 3.54
N VAL A 112 -1.76 6.71 2.55
CA VAL A 112 -2.63 7.38 1.59
C VAL A 112 -3.99 6.69 1.63
N PRO A 113 -4.92 7.14 2.48
CA PRO A 113 -6.22 6.54 2.62
C PRO A 113 -7.00 6.68 1.31
N ALA A 114 -7.94 5.76 1.09
CA ALA A 114 -8.76 5.74 -0.12
C ALA A 114 -10.24 5.91 0.23
N PRO A 115 -10.72 7.14 0.55
CA PRO A 115 -12.13 7.39 0.83
C PRO A 115 -13.03 6.82 -0.27
N LYS A 116 -14.10 6.13 0.12
CA LYS A 116 -14.99 5.41 -0.80
C LYS A 116 -15.47 6.27 -1.97
N ALA A 117 -15.91 7.49 -1.70
CA ALA A 117 -16.39 8.41 -2.72
C ALA A 117 -15.32 8.76 -3.78
N TRP A 118 -14.07 8.92 -3.36
CA TRP A 118 -12.96 9.14 -4.29
C TRP A 118 -12.70 7.91 -5.14
N VAL A 119 -12.73 6.71 -4.54
CA VAL A 119 -12.54 5.44 -5.25
C VAL A 119 -13.65 5.22 -6.28
N GLU A 120 -14.92 5.36 -5.89
CA GLU A 120 -16.07 5.17 -6.79
C GLU A 120 -16.02 6.10 -8.01
N LYS A 121 -15.56 7.35 -7.80
CA LYS A 121 -15.38 8.32 -8.89
C LYS A 121 -14.22 7.99 -9.83
N THR A 122 -13.16 7.38 -9.29
CA THR A 122 -11.91 7.11 -10.03
C THR A 122 -11.93 5.75 -10.73
N PHE A 123 -12.62 4.76 -10.15
CA PHE A 123 -12.65 3.37 -10.60
C PHE A 123 -14.08 2.93 -10.91
N PRO A 124 -14.55 3.07 -12.17
CA PRO A 124 -15.95 2.85 -12.53
C PRO A 124 -16.43 1.39 -12.36
N ASN A 125 -15.52 0.41 -12.31
CA ASN A 125 -15.84 -0.99 -12.04
C ASN A 125 -15.41 -1.42 -10.62
N LEU A 126 -15.71 -0.60 -9.62
CA LEU A 126 -15.51 -0.95 -8.20
C LEU A 126 -16.57 -1.97 -7.76
N VAL A 127 -16.17 -3.22 -7.58
CA VAL A 127 -17.07 -4.32 -7.18
C VAL A 127 -16.95 -4.69 -5.70
N PHE A 128 -15.88 -4.24 -5.05
CA PHE A 128 -15.62 -4.49 -3.64
C PHE A 128 -14.98 -3.27 -3.00
N TYR A 129 -15.52 -2.89 -1.85
CA TYR A 129 -14.92 -1.88 -1.00
C TYR A 129 -15.20 -2.28 0.45
N LYS A 130 -14.17 -2.26 1.30
CA LYS A 130 -14.30 -2.58 2.71
C LYS A 130 -13.41 -1.67 3.54
N ASP A 131 -14.01 -0.99 4.52
CA ASP A 131 -13.29 -0.29 5.58
C ASP A 131 -13.00 -1.27 6.72
N TYR A 132 -11.81 -1.17 7.30
CA TYR A 132 -11.39 -1.96 8.44
C TYR A 132 -11.27 -1.09 9.70
N GLU A 133 -11.42 -1.71 10.86
CA GLU A 133 -11.34 -1.04 12.16
C GLU A 133 -9.90 -0.93 12.70
N ARG A 134 -9.00 -1.79 12.22
CA ARG A 134 -7.59 -1.86 12.64
C ARG A 134 -6.69 -2.18 11.45
N GLY A 135 -5.40 -1.91 11.61
CA GLY A 135 -4.33 -2.20 10.65
C GLY A 135 -3.80 -0.95 9.95
N GLY A 136 -2.52 -0.99 9.60
CA GLY A 136 -1.82 0.07 8.89
C GLY A 136 -1.40 -0.32 7.47
N HIS A 137 -0.22 0.16 7.08
CA HIS A 137 0.32 0.03 5.72
C HIS A 137 0.70 -1.41 5.35
N PHE A 138 0.89 -2.29 6.34
CA PHE A 138 1.28 -3.68 6.11
C PHE A 138 0.17 -4.64 6.53
N PRO A 139 -1.03 -4.59 5.91
CA PRO A 139 -2.20 -5.32 6.40
C PRO A 139 -2.01 -6.84 6.43
N ALA A 140 -1.24 -7.40 5.49
CA ALA A 140 -0.91 -8.83 5.49
C ALA A 140 0.05 -9.26 6.62
N LEU A 141 0.77 -8.31 7.24
CA LEU A 141 1.60 -8.56 8.43
C LEU A 141 0.87 -8.22 9.73
N GLU A 142 -0.02 -7.23 9.70
CA GLU A 142 -0.69 -6.69 10.89
C GLU A 142 -2.01 -7.39 11.20
N GLU A 143 -2.85 -7.61 10.19
CA GLU A 143 -4.19 -8.21 10.32
C GLU A 143 -4.39 -9.28 9.23
N PRO A 144 -3.61 -10.38 9.26
CA PRO A 144 -3.55 -11.35 8.16
C PRO A 144 -4.90 -12.04 7.90
N GLU A 145 -5.66 -12.36 8.94
CA GLU A 145 -7.00 -12.96 8.79
C GLU A 145 -7.95 -11.98 8.11
N ALA A 146 -7.97 -10.72 8.54
CA ALA A 146 -8.85 -9.70 7.96
C ALA A 146 -8.51 -9.42 6.49
N MET A 147 -7.21 -9.39 6.15
CA MET A 147 -6.74 -9.23 4.77
C MET A 147 -7.13 -10.43 3.89
N LEU A 148 -7.00 -11.65 4.41
CA LEU A 148 -7.40 -12.87 3.70
C LEU A 148 -8.91 -12.90 3.47
N ASP A 149 -9.71 -12.65 4.51
CA ASP A 149 -11.18 -12.62 4.42
C ASP A 149 -11.65 -11.62 3.36
N GLY A 150 -11.05 -10.41 3.34
CA GLY A 150 -11.35 -9.40 2.33
C GLY A 150 -11.01 -9.84 0.90
N LEU A 151 -9.87 -10.52 0.73
CA LEU A 151 -9.46 -11.06 -0.57
C LEU A 151 -10.42 -12.16 -1.04
N GLU A 152 -10.84 -13.07 -0.16
CA GLU A 152 -11.79 -14.13 -0.48
C GLU A 152 -13.17 -13.56 -0.86
N GLU A 153 -13.67 -12.57 -0.12
CA GLU A 153 -14.93 -11.88 -0.44
C GLU A 153 -14.85 -11.19 -1.81
N PHE A 154 -13.75 -10.50 -2.11
CA PHE A 154 -13.53 -9.90 -3.43
C PHE A 154 -13.55 -10.95 -4.54
N ILE A 155 -12.81 -12.05 -4.39
CA ILE A 155 -12.76 -13.14 -5.38
C ILE A 155 -14.17 -13.73 -5.59
N ALA A 156 -14.95 -13.91 -4.53
CA ALA A 156 -16.32 -14.39 -4.64
C ALA A 156 -17.19 -13.43 -5.47
N LYS A 157 -17.10 -12.11 -5.24
CA LYS A 157 -17.84 -11.09 -6.01
C LYS A 157 -17.45 -11.07 -7.48
N VAL A 158 -16.15 -11.18 -7.81
CA VAL A 158 -15.68 -11.25 -9.20
C VAL A 158 -16.19 -12.51 -9.91
N LYS A 159 -16.15 -13.67 -9.24
CA LYS A 159 -16.66 -14.93 -9.79
C LYS A 159 -18.17 -14.91 -10.06
N LEU A 160 -18.93 -14.19 -9.25
CA LEU A 160 -20.37 -13.99 -9.47
C LEU A 160 -20.60 -13.08 -10.69
N ALA A 161 -19.92 -11.92 -10.74
CA ALA A 161 -20.08 -10.96 -11.83
C ALA A 161 -19.72 -11.54 -13.21
N THR A 162 -18.74 -12.44 -13.29
CA THR A 162 -18.32 -13.10 -14.54
C THR A 162 -19.22 -14.25 -14.98
N ARG A 163 -20.12 -14.76 -14.12
CA ARG A 163 -21.10 -15.80 -14.48
C ARG A 163 -22.35 -15.25 -15.16
N ASP A 164 -22.64 -13.97 -14.95
CA ASP A 164 -23.84 -13.29 -15.47
C ASP A 164 -23.59 -12.60 -16.83
N GLU A 165 -22.38 -12.65 -17.38
CA GLU A 165 -22.14 -12.24 -18.78
C GLU A 165 -22.76 -13.28 -19.73
N PRO A 166 -23.66 -12.88 -20.64
CA PRO A 166 -24.21 -13.81 -21.62
C PRO A 166 -23.05 -14.35 -22.47
N VAL A 167 -22.97 -15.68 -22.59
CA VAL A 167 -22.08 -16.35 -23.53
C VAL A 167 -22.37 -15.74 -24.90
N GLY A 168 -21.49 -14.88 -25.39
CA GLY A 168 -21.62 -14.26 -26.69
C GLY A 168 -21.77 -15.37 -27.73
N ASN A 169 -22.90 -15.36 -28.43
CA ASN A 169 -23.08 -16.21 -29.61
C ASN A 169 -21.96 -15.88 -30.59
N GLY A 170 -20.97 -16.76 -30.68
CA GLY A 170 -19.95 -16.70 -31.70
C GLY A 170 -20.61 -16.70 -33.07
N SER A 171 -20.30 -15.69 -33.87
CA SER A 171 -20.49 -15.66 -35.31
C SER A 171 -19.16 -15.89 -36.00
#